data_AF-A0A1B8H0D5-F1
#
_entry.id   AF-A0A1B8H0D5-F1
#
_cell.length_a   1.000
_cell.length_b   1.000
_cell.length_c   1.000
_cell.angle_alpha   90.00
_cell.angle_beta   90.00
_cell.angle_gamma   90.00
#
_symmetry.space_group_name_H-M   'P 1'
#
loop_
_entity.id
_entity.type
_entity.pdbx_description
1 polymer ?
#
loop_
_entity_poly.entity_id
_entity_poly.type
_entity_poly.pdbx_seq_one_letter_code
_entity_poly.pdbx_strand_id
1 'polypeptide(L)'
;MSLCNVIVFCRDRVVSKYLVHYQHTTSPAQKGEKVTANTLTITFRKARDKCEIKWNKGAAPTFHEMRSLSERLYRQQRINTKNLLGHKNQQQTDKYHDDRGKDWIRVLI
;
A
#
# COMPACT_ATOMS: atom_id res chain seq x y z
N MET A 1 -7.87 14.24 -4.66
CA MET A 1 -6.58 14.37 -3.95
C MET A 1 -5.46 14.07 -4.96
N SER A 2 -4.46 14.94 -5.11
CA SER A 2 -3.36 14.76 -6.07
C SER A 2 -2.13 14.12 -5.40
N LEU A 3 -1.18 13.60 -6.19
CA LEU A 3 0.12 13.12 -5.67
C LEU A 3 0.89 14.23 -4.95
N CYS A 4 0.84 15.46 -5.48
CA CYS A 4 1.46 16.63 -4.85
C CYS A 4 0.90 16.84 -3.43
N ASN A 5 -0.42 16.79 -3.25
CA ASN A 5 -1.04 16.95 -1.94
C ASN A 5 -0.59 15.87 -0.95
N VAL A 6 -0.46 14.60 -1.41
CA VAL A 6 0.05 13.50 -0.57
C VAL A 6 1.49 13.75 -0.14
N ILE A 7 2.36 14.20 -1.06
CA ILE A 7 3.75 14.53 -0.75
C ILE A 7 3.83 15.69 0.25
N VAL A 8 2.99 16.71 0.09
CA VAL A 8 2.89 17.84 1.03
C VAL A 8 2.48 17.35 2.43
N PHE A 9 1.53 16.42 2.54
CA PHE A 9 1.16 15.84 3.84
C PHE A 9 2.30 15.04 4.49
N CYS A 10 3.17 14.42 3.69
CA CYS A 10 4.38 13.76 4.19
C CYS A 10 5.46 14.76 4.67
N ARG A 11 5.38 16.04 4.29
CA ARG A 11 6.33 17.10 4.67
C ARG A 11 5.77 17.89 5.85
N ASP A 12 5.72 17.22 7.00
CA ASP A 12 5.22 17.81 8.23
C ASP A 12 6.27 18.71 8.92
N ARG A 13 6.09 18.99 10.23
CA ARG A 13 6.99 19.84 11.04
C ARG A 13 8.33 19.18 11.37
N VAL A 14 8.57 17.96 10.90
CA VAL A 14 9.80 17.20 11.16
C VAL A 14 10.68 17.23 9.92
N VAL A 15 11.90 17.75 10.10
CA VAL A 15 12.92 17.74 9.05
C VAL A 15 13.39 16.29 8.85
N SER A 16 13.07 15.71 7.69
CA SER A 16 13.49 14.36 7.32
C SER A 16 13.83 14.25 5.84
N LYS A 17 14.83 13.41 5.52
CA LYS A 17 15.13 13.00 4.15
C LYS A 17 14.05 12.07 3.56
N TYR A 18 13.28 11.39 4.42
CA TYR A 18 12.33 10.36 4.02
C TYR A 18 10.89 10.89 3.99
N LEU A 19 10.10 10.47 2.99
CA LEU A 19 8.67 10.81 2.92
C LEU A 19 7.89 10.21 4.09
N VAL A 20 8.25 9.00 4.52
CA VAL A 20 7.65 8.33 5.67
C VAL A 20 8.71 8.21 6.76
N HIS A 21 8.52 8.93 7.85
CA HIS A 21 9.49 9.06 8.94
C HIS A 21 8.80 9.09 10.31
N TYR A 22 9.56 8.91 11.39
CA TYR A 22 9.03 9.02 12.75
C TYR A 22 8.82 10.48 13.16
N GLN A 23 7.63 10.81 13.65
CA GLN A 23 7.30 12.17 14.09
C GLN A 23 7.80 12.49 15.51
N HIS A 24 7.98 11.45 16.31
CA HIS A 24 8.44 11.53 17.70
C HIS A 24 9.58 10.56 17.93
N THR A 25 10.48 10.92 18.84
CA THR A 25 11.51 10.00 19.33
C THR A 25 10.85 8.90 20.17
N THR A 26 11.22 7.67 19.89
CA THR A 26 10.80 6.47 20.61
C THR A 26 12.05 5.71 21.05
N SER A 27 11.92 4.71 21.93
CA SER A 27 13.07 3.91 22.36
C SER A 27 13.89 3.31 21.21
N PRO A 28 13.30 2.82 20.10
CA PRO A 28 14.08 2.25 18.98
C PRO A 28 14.39 3.21 17.83
N ALA A 29 13.90 4.47 17.84
CA ALA A 29 14.06 5.36 16.69
C ALA A 29 13.96 6.85 17.06
N GLN A 30 14.78 7.68 16.42
CA GLN A 30 14.76 9.13 16.59
C GLN A 30 13.73 9.80 15.67
N LYS A 31 13.30 10.99 16.09
CA LYS A 31 12.48 11.87 15.27
C LYS A 31 13.17 12.18 13.93
N GLY A 32 12.44 12.00 12.83
CA GLY A 32 12.92 12.22 11.45
C GLY A 32 13.57 11.00 10.81
N GLU A 33 13.81 9.91 11.55
CA GLU A 33 14.36 8.68 10.99
C GLU A 33 13.36 7.91 10.12
N LYS A 34 13.89 7.06 9.24
CA LYS A 34 13.10 6.21 8.35
C LYS A 34 12.27 5.19 9.13
N VAL A 35 11.00 5.06 8.79
CA VAL A 35 10.15 4.00 9.32
C VAL A 35 10.59 2.64 8.77
N THR A 36 10.67 1.62 9.65
CA THR A 36 11.04 0.26 9.24
C THR A 36 9.87 -0.46 8.56
N ALA A 37 10.17 -1.44 7.70
CA ALA A 37 9.13 -2.25 7.05
C ALA A 37 8.25 -3.02 8.05
N ASN A 38 8.84 -3.46 9.17
CA ASN A 38 8.11 -4.13 10.24
C ASN A 38 7.11 -3.17 10.92
N THR A 39 7.54 -1.94 11.23
CA THR A 39 6.67 -0.91 11.79
C THR A 39 5.48 -0.62 10.87
N LEU A 40 5.70 -0.49 9.56
CA LEU A 40 4.61 -0.30 8.59
C LEU A 40 3.61 -1.46 8.63
N THR A 41 4.10 -2.70 8.63
CA THR A 41 3.28 -3.91 8.64
C THR A 41 2.44 -4.01 9.93
N ILE A 42 3.06 -3.75 11.09
CA ILE A 42 2.39 -3.80 12.40
C ILE A 42 1.35 -2.69 12.52
N THR A 43 1.71 -1.46 12.17
CA THR A 43 0.80 -0.31 12.27
C THR A 43 -0.37 -0.44 11.31
N PHE A 44 -0.14 -0.93 10.09
CA PHE A 44 -1.21 -1.26 9.15
C PHE A 44 -2.15 -2.33 9.73
N ARG A 45 -1.61 -3.41 10.30
CA ARG A 45 -2.42 -4.45 10.95
C ARG A 45 -3.30 -3.85 12.05
N LYS A 46 -2.72 -3.05 12.95
CA LYS A 46 -3.46 -2.37 14.02
C LYS A 46 -4.58 -1.48 13.47
N ALA A 47 -4.31 -0.72 12.42
CA ALA A 47 -5.32 0.14 11.77
C ALA A 47 -6.43 -0.69 11.12
N ARG A 48 -6.07 -1.76 10.41
CA ARG A 48 -7.02 -2.71 9.80
C ARG A 48 -7.93 -3.35 10.85
N ASP A 49 -7.37 -3.80 11.96
CA ASP A 49 -8.14 -4.49 13.01
C ASP A 49 -9.14 -3.54 13.70
N LYS A 50 -8.81 -2.23 13.78
CA LYS A 50 -9.74 -1.18 14.25
C LYS A 50 -10.93 -0.93 13.32
N CYS A 51 -10.88 -1.36 12.06
CA CYS A 51 -12.02 -1.23 11.16
C CYS A 51 -13.12 -2.26 11.43
N GLU A 52 -12.85 -3.26 12.30
CA GLU A 52 -13.83 -4.30 12.71
C GLU A 52 -14.46 -5.07 11.53
N ILE A 53 -13.77 -5.12 10.39
CA ILE A 53 -14.21 -5.84 9.19
C ILE A 53 -14.00 -7.34 9.39
N LYS A 54 -15.08 -8.13 9.20
CA LYS A 54 -15.01 -9.59 9.20
C LYS A 54 -14.54 -10.11 7.85
N TRP A 55 -13.58 -11.03 7.88
CA TRP A 55 -13.03 -11.66 6.67
C TRP A 55 -13.66 -13.03 6.48
N ASN A 56 -14.65 -13.11 5.59
CA ASN A 56 -15.47 -14.32 5.43
C ASN A 56 -14.70 -15.52 4.84
N LYS A 57 -13.61 -15.26 4.10
CA LYS A 57 -12.74 -16.29 3.51
C LYS A 57 -11.28 -15.85 3.52
N GLY A 58 -10.41 -16.73 4.01
CA GLY A 58 -8.95 -16.56 3.99
C GLY A 58 -8.39 -15.60 5.04
N ALA A 59 -7.07 -15.37 4.96
CA ALA A 59 -6.37 -14.47 5.86
C ALA A 59 -6.70 -12.99 5.55
N ALA A 60 -6.73 -12.18 6.61
CA ALA A 60 -6.92 -10.74 6.50
C ALA A 60 -5.78 -10.09 5.69
N PRO A 61 -6.06 -9.05 4.87
CA PRO A 61 -5.07 -8.42 4.00
C PRO A 61 -3.91 -7.84 4.81
N THR A 62 -2.71 -7.94 4.26
CA THR A 62 -1.49 -7.37 4.85
C THR A 62 -1.13 -6.03 4.19
N PHE A 63 -0.13 -5.33 4.72
CA PHE A 63 0.35 -4.09 4.11
C PHE A 63 0.79 -4.28 2.64
N HIS A 64 1.35 -5.45 2.31
CA HIS A 64 1.76 -5.77 0.93
C HIS A 64 0.59 -5.80 -0.05
N GLU A 65 -0.63 -6.14 0.41
CA GLU A 65 -1.82 -6.19 -0.44
C GLU A 65 -2.24 -4.80 -0.97
N MET A 66 -1.74 -3.70 -0.39
CA MET A 66 -1.91 -2.35 -0.96
C MET A 66 -1.28 -2.23 -2.35
N ARG A 67 -0.18 -2.95 -2.61
CA ARG A 67 0.47 -2.98 -3.92
C ARG A 67 -0.41 -3.68 -4.96
N SER A 68 -1.08 -4.76 -4.56
CA SER A 68 -2.06 -5.48 -5.36
C SER A 68 -3.26 -4.60 -5.71
N LEU A 69 -3.79 -3.88 -4.72
CA LEU A 69 -4.87 -2.92 -4.94
C LEU A 69 -4.46 -1.77 -5.88
N SER A 70 -3.26 -1.21 -5.68
CA SER A 70 -2.71 -0.14 -6.53
C SER A 70 -2.60 -0.57 -8.00
N GLU A 71 -2.10 -1.77 -8.26
CA GLU A 71 -2.05 -2.36 -9.60
C GLU A 71 -3.42 -2.36 -10.26
N ARG A 72 -4.43 -2.95 -9.60
CA ARG A 72 -5.78 -3.06 -10.17
C ARG A 72 -6.41 -1.69 -10.46
N LEU A 73 -6.24 -0.72 -9.56
CA LEU A 73 -6.78 0.65 -9.73
C LEU A 73 -6.10 1.42 -10.87
N TYR A 74 -4.79 1.30 -11.03
CA TYR A 74 -4.07 1.98 -12.11
C TYR A 74 -4.29 1.32 -13.46
N ARG A 75 -4.46 -0.01 -13.48
CA ARG A 75 -4.82 -0.72 -14.71
C ARG A 75 -6.18 -0.29 -15.26
N GLN A 76 -7.17 -0.08 -14.40
CA GLN A 76 -8.48 0.46 -14.79
C GLN A 76 -8.37 1.84 -15.45
N GLN A 77 -7.36 2.62 -15.08
CA GLN A 77 -7.03 3.92 -15.68
C GLN A 77 -6.15 3.80 -16.94
N ARG A 78 -5.94 2.58 -17.46
CA ARG A 78 -5.12 2.26 -18.64
C ARG A 78 -3.64 2.65 -18.49
N ILE A 79 -3.14 2.75 -17.27
CA ILE A 79 -1.72 2.96 -17.00
C ILE A 79 -0.97 1.63 -17.09
N ASN A 80 0.25 1.66 -17.64
CA ASN A 80 1.10 0.48 -17.72
C ASN A 80 1.62 0.09 -16.32
N THR A 81 0.92 -0.85 -15.68
CA THR A 81 1.21 -1.29 -14.32
C THR A 81 2.49 -2.11 -14.22
N LYS A 82 2.90 -2.83 -15.26
CA LYS A 82 4.19 -3.54 -15.28
C LYS A 82 5.36 -2.57 -15.02
N ASN A 83 5.38 -1.44 -15.72
CA ASN A 83 6.40 -0.42 -15.55
C ASN A 83 6.27 0.27 -14.19
N LEU A 84 5.05 0.61 -13.77
CA LEU A 84 4.80 1.26 -12.49
C LEU A 84 5.22 0.41 -11.29
N LEU A 85 4.98 -0.90 -11.34
CA LEU A 85 5.43 -1.83 -10.31
C LEU A 85 6.91 -2.21 -10.50
N GLY A 86 7.55 -1.91 -11.63
CA GLY A 86 8.94 -2.26 -11.90
C GLY A 86 9.16 -3.77 -12.06
N HIS A 87 8.18 -4.49 -12.59
CA HIS A 87 8.32 -5.93 -12.85
C HIS A 87 8.95 -6.17 -14.22
N LYS A 88 9.95 -7.07 -14.29
CA LYS A 88 10.59 -7.43 -15.55
C LYS A 88 9.66 -8.23 -16.47
N ASN A 89 8.86 -9.11 -15.87
CA ASN A 89 7.98 -10.05 -16.59
C ASN A 89 6.51 -9.77 -16.25
N GLN A 90 5.64 -9.84 -17.26
CA GLN A 90 4.20 -9.57 -17.10
C GLN A 90 3.53 -10.56 -16.13
N GLN A 91 3.97 -11.83 -16.15
CA GLN A 91 3.47 -12.87 -15.24
C GLN A 91 3.59 -12.52 -13.75
N GLN A 92 4.57 -11.68 -13.35
CA GLN A 92 4.68 -11.22 -11.96
C GLN A 92 3.60 -10.19 -11.62
N THR A 93 3.20 -9.35 -12.58
CA THR A 93 2.09 -8.40 -12.46
C THR A 93 0.75 -9.12 -12.46
N ASP A 94 0.61 -10.18 -13.27
CA ASP A 94 -0.63 -10.95 -13.35
C ASP A 94 -1.00 -11.65 -12.03
N LYS A 95 -0.01 -11.98 -11.18
CA LYS A 95 -0.26 -12.48 -9.81
C LYS A 95 -0.94 -11.46 -8.89
N TYR A 96 -0.77 -10.17 -9.15
CA TYR A 96 -1.45 -9.08 -8.42
C TYR A 96 -2.82 -8.75 -9.02
N HIS A 97 -3.13 -9.29 -10.20
CA HIS A 97 -4.41 -9.11 -10.86
C HIS A 97 -5.50 -9.99 -10.24
N ASP A 98 -5.13 -11.16 -9.75
CA ASP A 98 -6.04 -12.11 -9.14
C ASP A 98 -6.59 -11.54 -7.82
N ASP A 99 -7.88 -11.18 -7.84
CA ASP A 99 -8.63 -10.74 -6.67
C ASP A 99 -8.93 -11.89 -5.68
N ARG A 100 -8.48 -13.10 -6.03
CA ARG A 100 -8.68 -14.36 -5.32
C ARG A 100 -10.16 -14.65 -5.10
N GLY A 101 -10.99 -14.33 -6.10
CA GLY A 101 -12.44 -14.56 -6.12
C GLY A 101 -13.20 -13.65 -5.15
N LYS A 102 -12.68 -12.45 -4.89
CA LYS A 102 -13.33 -11.46 -4.00
C LYS A 102 -14.29 -10.53 -4.72
N ASP A 103 -14.17 -10.39 -6.03
CA ASP A 103 -15.03 -9.55 -6.85
C ASP A 103 -15.64 -10.37 -8.01
N TRP A 104 -16.69 -9.83 -8.64
CA TRP A 104 -17.33 -10.48 -9.79
C TRP A 104 -16.58 -10.18 -11.09
N ILE A 105 -16.31 -11.20 -11.91
CA ILE A 105 -15.74 -11.01 -13.25
C ILE A 105 -16.84 -10.45 -14.15
N ARG A 106 -16.74 -9.16 -14.51
CA ARG A 106 -17.61 -8.56 -15.53
C ARG A 106 -17.12 -8.95 -16.92
N VAL A 107 -17.88 -9.80 -17.61
CA VAL A 107 -17.69 -10.11 -19.02
C VAL A 107 -18.36 -9.00 -19.83
N LEU A 108 -17.57 -8.20 -20.54
CA LEU A 108 -18.08 -7.26 -21.54
C LEU A 108 -18.30 -8.03 -22.84
N ILE A 109 -19.53 -8.02 -23.34
CA ILE A 109 -19.93 -8.55 -24.65
C ILE A 109 -19.68 -7.47 -25.71
#